data_AF-A0A843YKF6-F1
#
_entry.id   AF-A0A843YKF6-F1
#
_cell.length_a   1.000
_cell.length_b   1.000
_cell.length_c   1.000
_cell.angle_alpha   90.00
_cell.angle_beta   90.00
_cell.angle_gamma   90.00
#
_symmetry.space_group_name_H-M   'P 1'
#
loop_
_entity.id
_entity.type
_entity.pdbx_description
1 polymer ?
#
loop_
_entity_poly.entity_id
_entity_poly.type
_entity_poly.pdbx_seq_one_letter_code
_entity_poly.pdbx_strand_id
1 'polypeptide(L)'
;MKIIEFIIRHHPIWVTFGYLGLLAGVFWKYTSAGASLSLNELGDFLAGAFAPLAFYWLVLGFFQQGKELKNNVNALNLQAEELKNSVAAQTEIAESARLQINLEESLENERRSRKLTADRAELGLALHELYQIFLSATRQAVYPKGDYTLQWEVIYSRCRVLASCIENADPESAESLAKIVRKAQYITARHRKLLESPEILASSSEDQVTINSVLLSRSDAVVDLMALTLEISNGFQYARMQQEKFITELITTERLVSVLEIRINFGISKSPIWEDILEAAKKLSP
;
A
#
# COMPACT_ATOMS: atom_id res chain seq x y z
N MET A 1 -65.93 20.79 18.33
CA MET A 1 -65.49 19.42 18.01
C MET A 1 -65.18 18.57 19.25
N LYS A 2 -64.38 19.04 20.21
CA LYS A 2 -63.98 18.27 21.42
C LYS A 2 -65.13 17.74 22.30
N ILE A 3 -66.23 18.48 22.44
CA ILE A 3 -67.38 18.08 23.28
C ILE A 3 -68.15 16.91 22.63
N ILE A 4 -68.29 16.91 21.30
CA ILE A 4 -69.03 15.87 20.57
C ILE A 4 -68.23 14.55 20.58
N GLU A 5 -66.91 14.61 20.37
CA GLU A 5 -66.03 13.43 20.49
C GLU A 5 -66.02 12.85 21.91
N PHE A 6 -66.04 13.71 22.93
CA PHE A 6 -66.13 13.27 24.32
C PHE A 6 -67.44 12.52 24.58
N ILE A 7 -68.58 13.04 24.09
CA ILE A 7 -69.89 12.41 24.23
C ILE A 7 -69.91 11.05 23.50
N ILE A 8 -69.40 10.98 22.28
CA ILE A 8 -69.36 9.74 21.48
C ILE A 8 -68.49 8.67 22.16
N ARG A 9 -67.33 9.05 22.71
CA ARG A 9 -66.43 8.11 23.39
C ARG A 9 -67.03 7.51 24.66
N HIS A 10 -67.80 8.31 25.41
CA HIS A 10 -68.41 7.87 26.67
C HIS A 10 -69.85 7.36 26.51
N HIS A 11 -70.40 7.36 25.29
CA HIS A 11 -71.75 6.87 25.01
C HIS A 11 -72.07 5.48 25.58
N PRO A 12 -71.19 4.46 25.50
CA PRO A 12 -71.45 3.15 26.10
C PRO A 12 -71.64 3.18 27.61
N ILE A 13 -70.93 4.11 28.28
CA ILE A 13 -71.01 4.32 29.73
C ILE A 13 -72.37 4.95 30.07
N TRP A 14 -72.79 5.97 29.33
CA TRP A 14 -74.10 6.60 29.51
C TRP A 14 -75.26 5.63 29.25
N VAL A 15 -75.17 4.80 28.19
CA VAL A 15 -76.15 3.75 27.90
C VAL A 15 -76.22 2.74 29.05
N THR A 16 -75.08 2.35 29.61
CA THR A 16 -75.01 1.45 30.76
C THR A 16 -75.69 2.06 31.99
N PHE A 17 -75.38 3.32 32.33
CA PHE A 17 -76.01 4.00 33.47
C PHE A 17 -77.52 4.18 33.27
N GLY A 18 -77.97 4.53 32.06
CA GLY A 18 -79.40 4.63 31.75
C GLY A 18 -80.13 3.30 31.87
N TYR A 19 -79.51 2.21 31.37
CA TYR A 19 -80.06 0.85 31.47
C TYR A 19 -80.15 0.38 32.93
N LEU A 20 -79.11 0.62 33.73
CA LEU A 20 -79.12 0.32 35.17
C LEU A 20 -80.19 1.14 35.93
N GLY A 21 -80.38 2.41 35.58
CA GLY A 21 -81.44 3.25 36.14
C GLY A 21 -82.85 2.73 35.81
N LEU A 22 -83.06 2.24 34.58
CA LEU A 22 -84.30 1.59 34.18
C LEU A 22 -84.56 0.32 34.99
N LEU A 23 -83.54 -0.55 35.13
CA LEU A 23 -83.65 -1.78 35.93
C LEU A 23 -83.98 -1.48 37.40
N ALA A 24 -83.33 -0.48 37.99
CA ALA A 24 -83.60 -0.04 39.35
C ALA A 24 -85.05 0.47 39.51
N GLY A 25 -85.56 1.23 38.52
CA GLY A 25 -86.95 1.69 38.50
C GLY A 25 -87.97 0.55 38.40
N VAL A 26 -87.70 -0.45 37.55
CA VAL A 26 -88.55 -1.66 37.43
C VAL A 26 -88.54 -2.46 38.74
N PHE A 27 -87.36 -2.66 39.32
CA PHE A 27 -87.19 -3.37 40.60
C PHE A 27 -87.91 -2.66 41.76
N TRP A 28 -87.79 -1.32 41.84
CA TRP A 28 -88.50 -0.51 42.83
C TRP A 28 -90.01 -0.60 42.68
N LYS A 29 -90.52 -0.54 41.44
CA LYS A 29 -91.96 -0.70 41.16
C LYS A 29 -92.48 -2.08 41.58
N TYR A 30 -91.71 -3.13 41.32
CA TYR A 30 -92.09 -4.50 41.66
C TYR A 30 -92.11 -4.75 43.18
N THR A 31 -91.09 -4.26 43.89
CA THR A 31 -90.98 -4.43 45.35
C THR A 31 -91.94 -3.52 46.14
N SER A 32 -92.19 -2.29 45.67
CA SER A 32 -93.16 -1.36 46.27
C SER A 32 -94.63 -1.81 46.11
N ALA A 33 -94.91 -2.69 45.16
CA ALA A 33 -96.23 -3.31 44.97
C ALA A 33 -96.52 -4.49 45.95
N GLY A 34 -95.61 -4.78 46.89
CA GLY A 34 -95.81 -5.79 47.94
C GLY A 34 -95.42 -7.23 47.54
N ALA A 35 -94.75 -7.43 46.40
CA ALA A 35 -94.29 -8.74 45.96
C ALA A 35 -92.97 -9.13 46.64
N SER A 36 -92.97 -10.21 47.42
CA SER A 36 -91.74 -10.84 47.94
C SER A 36 -91.18 -11.81 46.90
N LEU A 37 -90.04 -11.48 46.30
CA LEU A 37 -89.32 -12.41 45.41
C LEU A 37 -88.63 -13.49 46.26
N SER A 38 -88.77 -14.74 45.86
CA SER A 38 -87.91 -15.80 46.37
C SER A 38 -86.46 -15.56 45.91
N LEU A 39 -85.49 -16.14 46.63
CA LEU A 39 -84.07 -15.97 46.30
C LEU A 39 -83.73 -16.47 44.87
N ASN A 40 -84.44 -17.50 44.40
CA ASN A 40 -84.27 -18.04 43.06
C ASN A 40 -84.78 -17.08 41.98
N GLU A 41 -85.96 -16.50 42.17
CA GLU A 41 -86.54 -15.53 41.22
C GLU A 41 -85.74 -14.23 41.16
N LEU A 42 -85.12 -13.83 42.28
CA LEU A 42 -84.17 -12.71 42.29
C LEU A 42 -82.93 -13.03 41.44
N GLY A 43 -82.41 -14.26 41.54
CA GLY A 43 -81.32 -14.75 40.70
C GLY A 43 -81.67 -14.74 39.21
N ASP A 44 -82.85 -15.24 38.86
CA ASP A 44 -83.34 -15.26 37.47
C ASP A 44 -83.55 -13.85 36.90
N PHE A 45 -84.07 -12.91 37.73
CA PHE A 45 -84.18 -11.51 37.35
C PHE A 45 -82.81 -10.87 37.07
N LEU A 46 -81.83 -11.06 37.96
CA LEU A 46 -80.49 -10.51 37.80
C LEU A 46 -79.78 -11.12 36.58
N ALA A 47 -79.90 -12.43 36.38
CA ALA A 47 -79.32 -13.10 35.21
C ALA A 47 -79.92 -12.56 33.90
N GLY A 48 -81.25 -12.42 33.83
CA GLY A 48 -81.93 -11.85 32.66
C GLY A 48 -81.63 -10.36 32.45
N ALA A 49 -81.48 -9.59 33.53
CA ALA A 49 -81.20 -8.15 33.47
C ALA A 49 -79.75 -7.84 33.06
N PHE A 50 -78.76 -8.58 33.57
CA PHE A 50 -77.35 -8.35 33.29
C PHE A 50 -76.84 -9.03 32.02
N ALA A 51 -77.49 -10.09 31.52
CA ALA A 51 -77.05 -10.79 30.31
C ALA A 51 -76.99 -9.89 29.05
N PRO A 52 -78.02 -9.07 28.73
CA PRO A 52 -77.95 -8.13 27.60
C PRO A 52 -76.85 -7.08 27.76
N LEU A 53 -76.59 -6.63 28.99
CA LEU A 53 -75.56 -5.63 29.28
C LEU A 53 -74.16 -6.21 29.09
N ALA A 54 -73.91 -7.43 29.56
CA ALA A 54 -72.64 -8.14 29.35
C ALA A 54 -72.40 -8.38 27.86
N PHE A 55 -73.42 -8.79 27.11
CA PHE A 55 -73.33 -9.00 25.67
C PHE A 55 -73.05 -7.70 24.91
N TYR A 56 -73.68 -6.59 25.30
CA TYR A 56 -73.44 -5.27 24.72
C TYR A 56 -71.95 -4.85 24.83
N TRP A 57 -71.36 -4.98 26.01
CA TRP A 57 -69.95 -4.65 26.22
C TRP A 57 -69.00 -5.60 25.47
N LEU A 58 -69.34 -6.88 25.37
CA LEU A 58 -68.56 -7.86 24.60
C LEU A 58 -68.50 -7.47 23.12
N VAL A 59 -69.64 -7.16 22.51
CA VAL A 59 -69.72 -6.76 21.10
C VAL A 59 -68.96 -5.46 20.83
N LEU A 60 -69.08 -4.47 21.72
CA LEU A 60 -68.32 -3.22 21.62
C LEU A 60 -66.80 -3.47 21.72
N GLY A 61 -66.37 -4.28 22.67
CA GLY A 61 -64.97 -4.66 22.84
C GLY A 61 -64.42 -5.34 21.58
N PHE A 62 -65.19 -6.24 20.97
CA PHE A 62 -64.81 -6.91 19.72
C PHE A 62 -64.57 -5.92 18.56
N PHE A 63 -65.48 -4.97 18.36
CA PHE A 63 -65.32 -3.95 17.32
C PHE A 63 -64.14 -3.00 17.59
N GLN A 64 -63.93 -2.63 18.86
CA GLN A 64 -62.80 -1.77 19.24
C GLN A 64 -61.46 -2.48 19.00
N GLN A 65 -61.34 -3.74 19.43
CA GLN A 65 -60.14 -4.56 19.20
C GLN A 65 -59.85 -4.71 17.71
N GLY A 66 -60.87 -4.93 16.87
CA GLY A 66 -60.69 -5.01 15.42
C GLY A 66 -60.14 -3.72 14.79
N LYS A 67 -60.60 -2.55 15.26
CA LYS A 67 -60.09 -1.25 14.81
C LYS A 67 -58.64 -1.01 15.26
N GLU A 68 -58.32 -1.34 16.50
CA GLU A 68 -56.96 -1.25 17.04
C GLU A 68 -56.01 -2.18 16.30
N LEU A 69 -56.42 -3.42 16.01
CA LEU A 69 -55.63 -4.37 15.22
C LEU A 69 -55.35 -3.84 13.81
N LYS A 70 -56.36 -3.28 13.13
CA LYS A 70 -56.18 -2.69 11.79
C LYS A 70 -55.18 -1.52 11.82
N ASN A 71 -55.26 -0.66 12.83
CA ASN A 71 -54.31 0.43 13.01
C ASN A 71 -52.89 -0.09 13.28
N ASN A 72 -52.74 -1.13 14.10
CA ASN A 72 -51.45 -1.75 14.37
C ASN A 72 -50.85 -2.40 13.11
N VAL A 73 -51.65 -3.12 12.33
CA VAL A 73 -51.21 -3.71 11.05
C VAL A 73 -50.74 -2.62 10.09
N ASN A 74 -51.48 -1.52 9.97
CA ASN A 74 -51.07 -0.40 9.13
C ASN A 74 -49.75 0.22 9.62
N ALA A 75 -49.58 0.42 10.93
CA ALA A 75 -48.35 0.95 11.49
C ALA A 75 -47.15 0.02 11.27
N LEU A 76 -47.35 -1.30 11.35
CA LEU A 76 -46.32 -2.30 11.05
C LEU A 76 -45.95 -2.31 9.57
N ASN A 77 -46.92 -2.18 8.67
CA ASN A 77 -46.66 -2.10 7.24
C ASN A 77 -45.82 -0.86 6.89
N LEU A 78 -46.16 0.30 7.46
CA LEU A 78 -45.38 1.52 7.30
C LEU A 78 -43.96 1.36 7.86
N GLN A 79 -43.80 0.76 9.04
CA GLN A 79 -42.47 0.48 9.61
C GLN A 79 -41.65 -0.47 8.75
N ALA A 80 -42.28 -1.49 8.16
CA ALA A 80 -41.59 -2.42 7.25
C ALA A 80 -41.14 -1.72 5.96
N GLU A 81 -41.95 -0.80 5.43
CA GLU A 81 -41.60 0.01 4.27
C GLU A 81 -40.44 0.96 4.56
N GLU A 82 -40.48 1.66 5.70
CA GLU A 82 -39.37 2.52 6.15
C GLU A 82 -38.08 1.73 6.38
N LEU A 83 -38.18 0.53 6.97
CA LEU A 83 -37.02 -0.34 7.15
C LEU A 83 -36.43 -0.77 5.80
N LYS A 84 -37.28 -1.12 4.83
CA LYS A 84 -36.84 -1.47 3.47
C LYS A 84 -36.12 -0.30 2.80
N ASN A 85 -36.63 0.92 2.93
CA ASN A 85 -36.00 2.13 2.40
C ASN A 85 -34.66 2.42 3.08
N SER A 86 -34.59 2.23 4.41
CA SER A 86 -33.35 2.37 5.18
C SER A 86 -32.28 1.36 4.76
N VAL A 87 -32.65 0.10 4.53
CA VAL A 87 -31.73 -0.93 4.03
C VAL A 87 -31.21 -0.59 2.63
N ALA A 88 -32.06 -0.08 1.75
CA ALA A 88 -31.64 0.37 0.42
C ALA A 88 -30.60 1.52 0.51
N ALA A 89 -30.88 2.55 1.32
CA ALA A 89 -29.95 3.66 1.53
C ALA A 89 -28.62 3.21 2.16
N GLN A 90 -28.66 2.30 3.14
CA GLN A 90 -27.45 1.73 3.75
C GLN A 90 -26.63 0.91 2.74
N THR A 91 -27.29 0.21 1.82
CA THR A 91 -26.62 -0.55 0.76
C THR A 91 -25.89 0.39 -0.19
N GLU A 92 -26.53 1.50 -0.59
CA GLU A 92 -25.90 2.53 -1.44
C GLU A 92 -24.70 3.19 -0.75
N ILE A 93 -24.81 3.51 0.54
CA ILE A 93 -23.69 4.03 1.34
C ILE A 93 -22.54 3.01 1.39
N ALA A 94 -22.84 1.73 1.61
CA ALA A 94 -21.84 0.68 1.67
C ALA A 94 -21.13 0.49 0.32
N GLU A 95 -21.85 0.59 -0.80
CA GLU A 95 -21.29 0.56 -2.14
C GLU A 95 -20.38 1.77 -2.41
N SER A 96 -20.83 2.99 -2.07
CA SER A 96 -20.00 4.19 -2.18
C SER A 96 -18.74 4.10 -1.32
N ALA A 97 -18.84 3.59 -0.08
CA ALA A 97 -17.70 3.40 0.80
C ALA A 97 -16.68 2.41 0.20
N ARG A 98 -17.15 1.29 -0.37
CA ARG A 98 -16.29 0.34 -1.08
C ARG A 98 -15.56 0.97 -2.26
N LEU A 99 -16.25 1.78 -3.06
CA LEU A 99 -15.63 2.50 -4.18
C LEU A 99 -14.56 3.49 -3.71
N GLN A 100 -14.79 4.19 -2.60
CA GLN A 100 -13.81 5.11 -2.00
C GLN A 100 -12.56 4.37 -1.53
N ILE A 101 -12.72 3.24 -0.83
CA ILE A 101 -11.59 2.41 -0.37
C ILE A 101 -10.77 1.91 -1.56
N ASN A 102 -11.42 1.36 -2.60
CA ASN A 102 -10.72 0.87 -3.78
C ASN A 102 -9.96 1.98 -4.52
N LEU A 103 -10.53 3.19 -4.59
CA LEU A 103 -9.87 4.35 -5.19
C LEU A 103 -8.65 4.78 -4.35
N GLU A 104 -8.79 4.81 -3.03
CA GLU A 104 -7.70 5.16 -2.11
C GLU A 104 -6.54 4.16 -2.21
N GLU A 105 -6.83 2.85 -2.22
CA GLU A 105 -5.82 1.81 -2.45
C GLU A 105 -5.12 1.98 -3.80
N SER A 106 -5.88 2.30 -4.86
CA SER A 106 -5.31 2.53 -6.20
C SER A 106 -4.37 3.74 -6.21
N LEU A 107 -4.75 4.83 -5.56
CA LEU A 107 -3.92 6.03 -5.42
C LEU A 107 -2.68 5.78 -4.56
N GLU A 108 -2.80 5.01 -3.48
CA GLU A 108 -1.65 4.64 -2.64
C GLU A 108 -0.68 3.76 -3.41
N ASN A 109 -1.17 2.76 -4.14
CA ASN A 109 -0.36 1.91 -5.00
C ASN A 109 0.36 2.71 -6.08
N GLU A 110 -0.33 3.67 -6.70
CA GLU A 110 0.27 4.57 -7.68
C GLU A 110 1.36 5.45 -7.05
N ARG A 111 1.10 6.05 -5.87
CA ARG A 111 2.09 6.84 -5.12
C ARG A 111 3.31 6.00 -4.76
N ARG A 112 3.10 4.78 -4.28
CA ARG A 112 4.18 3.84 -3.93
C ARG A 112 5.01 3.50 -5.17
N SER A 113 4.36 3.20 -6.29
CA SER A 113 5.03 2.94 -7.57
C SER A 113 5.84 4.14 -8.04
N ARG A 114 5.26 5.35 -8.02
CA ARG A 114 5.96 6.60 -8.37
C ARG A 114 7.19 6.83 -7.49
N LYS A 115 7.07 6.63 -6.17
CA LYS A 115 8.21 6.76 -5.25
C LYS A 115 9.32 5.78 -5.60
N LEU A 116 9.00 4.50 -5.79
CA LEU A 116 9.98 3.49 -6.21
C LEU A 116 10.64 3.83 -7.55
N THR A 117 9.88 4.37 -8.52
CA THR A 117 10.45 4.82 -9.80
C THR A 117 11.38 6.02 -9.63
N ALA A 118 11.07 6.95 -8.73
CA ALA A 118 11.91 8.11 -8.43
C ALA A 118 13.20 7.69 -7.73
N ASP A 119 13.11 6.85 -6.70
CA ASP A 119 14.27 6.31 -5.96
C ASP A 119 15.21 5.55 -6.92
N ARG A 120 14.65 4.75 -7.84
CA ARG A 120 15.44 4.06 -8.88
C ARG A 120 16.05 5.01 -9.91
N ALA A 121 15.35 6.07 -10.31
CA ALA A 121 15.90 7.06 -11.23
C ALA A 121 17.09 7.81 -10.59
N GLU A 122 16.99 8.14 -9.31
CA GLU A 122 18.08 8.74 -8.53
C GLU A 122 19.29 7.81 -8.45
N LEU A 123 19.06 6.53 -8.13
CA LEU A 123 20.10 5.50 -8.14
C LEU A 123 20.76 5.38 -9.53
N GLY A 124 19.95 5.36 -10.59
CA GLY A 124 20.44 5.29 -11.97
C GLY A 124 21.30 6.49 -12.36
N LEU A 125 20.93 7.70 -11.92
CA LEU A 125 21.73 8.90 -12.13
C LEU A 125 23.09 8.79 -11.42
N ALA A 126 23.10 8.40 -10.15
CA ALA A 126 24.32 8.24 -9.37
C ALA A 126 25.27 7.20 -9.98
N LEU A 127 24.73 6.06 -10.45
CA LEU A 127 25.50 5.02 -11.13
C LEU A 127 26.03 5.49 -12.49
N HIS A 128 25.24 6.26 -13.24
CA HIS A 128 25.67 6.82 -14.52
C HIS A 128 26.85 7.78 -14.34
N GLU A 129 26.76 8.68 -13.36
CA GLU A 129 27.84 9.63 -13.07
C GLU A 129 29.12 8.90 -12.67
N LEU A 130 29.03 7.90 -11.78
CA LEU A 130 30.18 7.08 -11.43
C LEU A 130 30.73 6.33 -12.64
N TYR A 131 29.87 5.76 -13.48
CA TYR A 131 30.30 5.07 -14.70
C TYR A 131 31.11 6.00 -15.61
N GLN A 132 30.63 7.23 -15.86
CA GLN A 132 31.36 8.18 -16.71
C GLN A 132 32.72 8.54 -16.13
N ILE A 133 32.80 8.76 -14.82
CA ILE A 133 34.05 9.09 -14.16
C ILE A 133 35.04 7.92 -14.24
N PHE A 134 34.61 6.71 -13.88
CA PHE A 134 35.46 5.52 -13.94
C PHE A 134 35.86 5.17 -15.38
N LEU A 135 34.95 5.31 -16.36
CA LEU A 135 35.28 5.14 -17.78
C LEU A 135 36.34 6.14 -18.24
N SER A 136 36.25 7.41 -17.82
CA SER A 136 37.26 8.42 -18.11
C SER A 136 38.61 8.07 -17.45
N ALA A 137 38.59 7.56 -16.22
CA ALA A 137 39.76 7.14 -15.46
C ALA A 137 40.47 5.97 -16.16
N THR A 138 39.69 4.95 -16.57
CA THR A 138 40.18 3.82 -17.35
C THR A 138 40.79 4.29 -18.67
N ARG A 139 40.11 5.17 -19.42
CA ARG A 139 40.64 5.69 -20.69
C ARG A 139 41.97 6.41 -20.49
N GLN A 140 42.13 7.19 -19.44
CA GLN A 140 43.37 7.90 -19.14
C GLN A 140 44.49 6.96 -18.68
N ALA A 141 44.17 5.99 -17.81
CA ALA A 141 45.13 4.99 -17.35
C ALA A 141 45.72 4.20 -18.52
N VAL A 142 44.87 3.91 -19.51
CA VAL A 142 45.21 3.19 -20.74
C VAL A 142 45.90 4.08 -21.79
N TYR A 143 45.44 5.33 -21.96
CA TYR A 143 45.94 6.28 -22.95
C TYR A 143 46.16 7.66 -22.32
N PRO A 144 47.31 7.89 -21.67
CA PRO A 144 47.63 9.19 -21.10
C PRO A 144 47.87 10.20 -22.24
N LYS A 145 46.86 10.99 -22.60
CA LYS A 145 46.98 12.13 -23.51
C LYS A 145 46.60 13.42 -22.75
N GLY A 146 47.58 14.31 -22.57
CA GLY A 146 47.36 15.69 -22.11
C GLY A 146 47.25 15.89 -20.60
N ASP A 147 47.05 17.16 -20.24
CA ASP A 147 47.07 17.77 -18.88
C ASP A 147 45.76 17.57 -18.09
N TYR A 148 45.13 16.39 -18.24
CA TYR A 148 43.88 16.09 -17.55
C TYR A 148 44.19 15.45 -16.20
N THR A 149 43.80 16.07 -15.08
CA THR A 149 43.97 15.51 -13.74
C THR A 149 42.68 14.84 -13.27
N LEU A 150 42.80 13.61 -12.79
CA LEU A 150 41.67 12.89 -12.18
C LEU A 150 41.24 13.62 -10.90
N GLN A 151 40.00 14.11 -10.88
CA GLN A 151 39.45 14.78 -9.69
C GLN A 151 38.95 13.75 -8.68
N TRP A 152 39.87 13.16 -7.91
CA TRP A 152 39.56 12.10 -6.93
C TRP A 152 38.54 12.51 -5.86
N GLU A 153 38.49 13.79 -5.49
CA GLU A 153 37.49 14.33 -4.57
C GLU A 153 36.06 14.20 -5.15
N VAL A 154 35.91 14.35 -6.47
CA VAL A 154 34.62 14.16 -7.14
C VAL A 154 34.21 12.69 -7.07
N ILE A 155 35.13 11.75 -7.30
CA ILE A 155 34.85 10.29 -7.17
C ILE A 155 34.38 9.96 -5.77
N TYR A 156 35.10 10.42 -4.74
CA TYR A 156 34.73 10.15 -3.35
C TYR A 156 33.35 10.74 -3.00
N SER A 157 33.06 11.96 -3.46
CA SER A 157 31.74 12.59 -3.27
C SER A 157 30.62 11.78 -3.93
N ARG A 158 30.85 11.24 -5.13
CA ARG A 158 29.86 10.44 -5.88
C ARG A 158 29.64 9.06 -5.29
N CYS A 159 30.69 8.43 -4.77
CA CYS A 159 30.56 7.19 -3.99
C CYS A 159 29.68 7.38 -2.74
N ARG A 160 29.74 8.56 -2.10
CA ARG A 160 28.88 8.89 -0.96
C ARG A 160 27.43 9.09 -1.37
N VAL A 161 27.17 9.79 -2.47
CA VAL A 161 25.82 9.95 -3.03
C VAL A 161 25.23 8.59 -3.40
N LEU A 162 25.99 7.73 -4.07
CA LEU A 162 25.54 6.37 -4.37
C LEU A 162 25.22 5.59 -3.09
N ALA A 163 26.03 5.72 -2.03
CA ALA A 163 25.77 5.06 -0.75
C ALA A 163 24.43 5.47 -0.14
N SER A 164 24.04 6.76 -0.20
CA SER A 164 22.73 7.20 0.27
C SER A 164 21.57 6.68 -0.59
N CYS A 165 21.76 6.53 -1.91
CA CYS A 165 20.71 6.02 -2.79
C CYS A 165 20.46 4.50 -2.62
N ILE A 166 21.43 3.77 -2.06
CA ILE A 166 21.35 2.31 -1.85
C ILE A 166 20.36 1.93 -0.75
N GLU A 167 20.10 2.81 0.23
CA GLU A 167 19.19 2.53 1.36
C GLU A 167 17.76 2.16 0.92
N ASN A 168 17.36 2.61 -0.27
CA ASN A 168 16.04 2.38 -0.84
C ASN A 168 15.95 1.16 -1.78
N ALA A 169 17.05 0.44 -2.00
CA ALA A 169 17.08 -0.76 -2.85
C ALA A 169 16.66 -2.03 -2.07
N ASP A 170 16.34 -3.11 -2.80
CA ASP A 170 16.13 -4.42 -2.19
C ASP A 170 17.42 -4.93 -1.49
N PRO A 171 17.33 -5.72 -0.41
CA PRO A 171 18.49 -6.08 0.41
C PRO A 171 19.65 -6.73 -0.36
N GLU A 172 19.33 -7.61 -1.32
CA GLU A 172 20.34 -8.32 -2.14
C GLU A 172 21.05 -7.36 -3.10
N SER A 173 20.29 -6.50 -3.79
CA SER A 173 20.85 -5.48 -4.68
C SER A 173 21.60 -4.40 -3.91
N ALA A 174 21.12 -4.04 -2.71
CA ALA A 174 21.77 -3.08 -1.83
C ALA A 174 23.16 -3.57 -1.39
N GLU A 175 23.28 -4.85 -1.03
CA GLU A 175 24.57 -5.46 -0.69
C GLU A 175 25.54 -5.44 -1.88
N SER A 176 25.06 -5.81 -3.07
CA SER A 176 25.86 -5.81 -4.31
C SER A 176 26.32 -4.39 -4.70
N LEU A 177 25.43 -3.40 -4.62
CA LEU A 177 25.77 -2.00 -4.87
C LEU A 177 26.73 -1.45 -3.81
N ALA A 178 26.58 -1.82 -2.54
CA ALA A 178 27.50 -1.44 -1.49
C ALA A 178 28.89 -2.04 -1.70
N LYS A 179 28.98 -3.25 -2.26
CA LYS A 179 30.25 -3.86 -2.68
C LYS A 179 30.94 -3.05 -3.77
N ILE A 180 30.19 -2.55 -4.76
CA ILE A 180 30.71 -1.64 -5.80
C ILE A 180 31.24 -0.36 -5.16
N VAL A 181 30.48 0.28 -4.26
CA VAL A 181 30.93 1.50 -3.55
C VAL A 181 32.24 1.26 -2.80
N ARG A 182 32.33 0.16 -2.04
CA ARG A 182 33.56 -0.20 -1.31
C ARG A 182 34.75 -0.42 -2.23
N LYS A 183 34.56 -1.14 -3.35
CA LYS A 183 35.61 -1.34 -4.36
C LYS A 183 36.05 -0.02 -4.99
N ALA A 184 35.10 0.86 -5.32
CA ALA A 184 35.37 2.18 -5.86
C ALA A 184 36.21 3.05 -4.92
N GLN A 185 35.85 3.07 -3.64
CA GLN A 185 36.62 3.77 -2.60
C GLN A 185 38.02 3.18 -2.44
N TYR A 186 38.14 1.85 -2.42
CA TYR A 186 39.41 1.14 -2.31
C TYR A 186 40.36 1.45 -3.48
N ILE A 187 39.87 1.31 -4.72
CA ILE A 187 40.66 1.55 -5.93
C ILE A 187 41.10 3.02 -5.98
N THR A 188 40.21 3.95 -5.65
CA THR A 188 40.50 5.38 -5.56
C THR A 188 41.60 5.66 -4.54
N ALA A 189 41.53 5.07 -3.35
CA ALA A 189 42.54 5.28 -2.31
C ALA A 189 43.90 4.66 -2.66
N ARG A 190 43.90 3.44 -3.23
CA ARG A 190 45.11 2.67 -3.53
C ARG A 190 45.86 3.21 -4.74
N HIS A 191 45.16 3.55 -5.82
CA HIS A 191 45.78 3.80 -7.12
C HIS A 191 45.92 5.28 -7.49
N ARG A 192 45.43 6.21 -6.66
CA ARG A 192 45.57 7.66 -6.85
C ARG A 192 46.99 8.09 -7.24
N LYS A 193 47.99 7.74 -6.41
CA LYS A 193 49.40 8.11 -6.65
C LYS A 193 50.02 7.42 -7.86
N LEU A 194 49.61 6.19 -8.16
CA LEU A 194 50.13 5.37 -9.27
C LEU A 194 49.62 5.84 -10.63
N LEU A 195 48.40 6.37 -10.68
CA LEU A 195 47.74 6.82 -11.90
C LEU A 195 48.06 8.28 -12.24
N GLU A 196 48.40 9.09 -11.23
CA GLU A 196 48.81 10.49 -11.39
C GLU A 196 50.30 10.67 -11.68
N SER A 197 51.15 9.64 -11.52
CA SER A 197 52.59 9.77 -11.73
C SER A 197 52.94 9.91 -13.23
N PRO A 198 53.61 11.00 -13.65
CA PRO A 198 54.00 11.23 -15.06
C PRO A 198 55.14 10.33 -15.55
N GLU A 199 55.85 9.66 -14.66
CA GLU A 199 56.94 8.73 -14.94
C GLU A 199 56.31 7.36 -15.26
N ILE A 200 56.52 6.72 -16.41
CA ILE A 200 57.76 6.12 -16.89
C ILE A 200 57.78 6.20 -18.42
N LEU A 201 58.37 7.24 -19.01
CA LEU A 201 58.91 7.19 -20.37
C LEU A 201 60.27 7.90 -20.48
N ALA A 202 60.88 8.26 -19.34
CA ALA A 202 62.14 9.00 -19.30
C ALA A 202 63.00 8.64 -18.09
N SER A 203 63.46 7.39 -17.98
CA SER A 203 64.67 7.13 -17.20
C SER A 203 65.50 6.01 -17.84
N SER A 204 66.78 6.31 -18.00
CA SER A 204 67.81 5.52 -18.63
C SER A 204 68.17 4.28 -17.82
N SER A 205 67.94 3.11 -18.40
CA SER A 205 68.75 1.87 -18.37
C SER A 205 69.27 1.24 -17.06
N GLU A 206 69.22 1.85 -15.88
CA GLU A 206 69.90 1.29 -14.69
C GLU A 206 69.02 0.46 -13.72
N ASP A 207 67.69 0.51 -13.81
CA ASP A 207 66.82 -0.24 -12.87
C ASP A 207 65.63 -0.92 -13.58
N GLN A 208 65.92 -1.87 -14.48
CA GLN A 208 64.90 -2.66 -15.20
C GLN A 208 63.94 -3.44 -14.27
N VAL A 209 64.40 -3.90 -13.09
CA VAL A 209 63.57 -4.64 -12.13
C VAL A 209 62.53 -3.72 -11.48
N THR A 210 62.92 -2.48 -11.15
CA THR A 210 62.03 -1.47 -10.56
C THR A 210 61.04 -0.93 -11.60
N ILE A 211 61.47 -0.78 -12.85
CA ILE A 211 60.59 -0.39 -13.96
C ILE A 211 59.50 -1.46 -14.20
N ASN A 212 59.88 -2.74 -14.24
CA ASN A 212 58.93 -3.84 -14.46
C ASN A 212 57.91 -3.96 -13.32
N SER A 213 58.32 -3.81 -12.06
CA SER A 213 57.40 -3.91 -10.91
C SER A 213 56.39 -2.75 -10.86
N VAL A 214 56.80 -1.54 -11.27
CA VAL A 214 55.90 -0.38 -11.38
C VAL A 214 54.96 -0.53 -12.58
N LEU A 215 55.44 -1.02 -13.73
CA LEU A 215 54.61 -1.31 -14.90
C LEU A 215 53.53 -2.37 -14.57
N LEU A 216 53.92 -3.48 -13.93
CA LEU A 216 52.99 -4.51 -13.44
C LEU A 216 51.95 -3.92 -12.48
N SER A 217 52.38 -3.14 -11.49
CA SER A 217 51.47 -2.52 -10.52
C SER A 217 50.48 -1.53 -11.16
N ARG A 218 50.90 -0.86 -12.24
CA ARG A 218 50.05 0.05 -13.03
C ARG A 218 49.08 -0.73 -13.91
N SER A 219 49.51 -1.84 -14.50
CA SER A 219 48.66 -2.76 -15.25
C SER A 219 47.56 -3.36 -14.37
N ASP A 220 47.89 -3.82 -13.17
CA ASP A 220 46.92 -4.31 -12.18
C ASP A 220 45.88 -3.23 -11.85
N ALA A 221 46.32 -1.98 -11.63
CA ALA A 221 45.44 -0.85 -11.36
C ALA A 221 44.46 -0.57 -12.51
N VAL A 222 44.93 -0.70 -13.75
CA VAL A 222 44.11 -0.51 -14.95
C VAL A 222 43.06 -1.62 -15.06
N VAL A 223 43.44 -2.87 -14.78
CA VAL A 223 42.51 -4.01 -14.78
C VAL A 223 41.43 -3.85 -13.70
N ASP A 224 41.81 -3.45 -12.48
CA ASP A 224 40.88 -3.17 -11.40
C ASP A 224 39.88 -2.06 -11.77
N LEU A 225 40.35 -0.98 -12.41
CA LEU A 225 39.49 0.09 -12.92
C LEU A 225 38.53 -0.41 -14.02
N MET A 226 39.01 -1.26 -14.94
CA MET A 226 38.19 -1.83 -16.00
C MET A 226 37.10 -2.74 -15.43
N ALA A 227 37.45 -3.61 -14.49
CA ALA A 227 36.51 -4.49 -13.81
C ALA A 227 35.44 -3.67 -13.09
N LEU A 228 35.83 -2.68 -12.29
CA LEU A 228 34.88 -1.83 -11.59
C LEU A 228 33.97 -1.04 -12.54
N THR A 229 34.50 -0.51 -13.64
CA THR A 229 33.70 0.22 -14.65
C THR A 229 32.61 -0.66 -15.25
N LEU A 230 32.92 -1.93 -15.51
CA LEU A 230 31.95 -2.92 -15.99
C LEU A 230 30.91 -3.28 -14.91
N GLU A 231 31.31 -3.43 -13.65
CA GLU A 231 30.37 -3.67 -12.53
C GLU A 231 29.40 -2.49 -12.35
N ILE A 232 29.89 -1.25 -12.41
CA ILE A 232 29.05 -0.04 -12.35
C ILE A 232 28.12 0.03 -13.57
N SER A 233 28.60 -0.32 -14.76
CA SER A 233 27.77 -0.37 -15.97
C SER A 233 26.61 -1.37 -15.83
N ASN A 234 26.86 -2.54 -15.24
CA ASN A 234 25.80 -3.52 -14.99
C ASN A 234 24.80 -3.01 -13.95
N GLY A 235 25.29 -2.37 -12.87
CA GLY A 235 24.43 -1.71 -11.90
C GLY A 235 23.54 -0.63 -12.53
N PHE A 236 24.09 0.15 -13.47
CA PHE A 236 23.33 1.16 -14.21
C PHE A 236 22.21 0.54 -15.07
N GLN A 237 22.45 -0.62 -15.70
CA GLN A 237 21.40 -1.32 -16.46
C GLN A 237 20.28 -1.85 -15.55
N TYR A 238 20.62 -2.33 -14.35
CA TYR A 238 19.63 -2.69 -13.34
C TYR A 238 18.73 -1.49 -12.98
N ALA A 239 19.33 -0.32 -12.73
CA ALA A 239 18.57 0.87 -12.38
C ALA A 239 17.62 1.36 -13.50
N ARG A 240 17.90 1.04 -14.77
CA ARG A 240 17.03 1.37 -15.93
C ARG A 240 15.91 0.36 -16.22
N MET A 241 15.58 -0.53 -15.28
CA MET A 241 14.54 -1.56 -15.41
C MET A 241 14.82 -2.62 -16.48
N GLN A 242 16.09 -2.89 -16.84
CA GLN A 242 16.42 -4.02 -17.73
C GLN A 242 16.64 -5.34 -16.97
N GLN A 243 16.72 -5.31 -15.63
CA GLN A 243 16.90 -6.49 -14.79
C GLN A 243 16.07 -6.38 -13.49
N GLU A 244 15.44 -7.47 -13.06
CA GLU A 244 14.65 -7.51 -11.81
C GLU A 244 15.49 -7.54 -10.54
N LYS A 245 16.72 -8.09 -10.60
CA LYS A 245 17.67 -8.19 -9.50
C LYS A 245 19.08 -7.87 -9.96
N PHE A 246 19.86 -7.24 -9.10
CA PHE A 246 21.29 -7.02 -9.34
C PHE A 246 22.13 -7.82 -8.36
N ILE A 247 22.79 -8.84 -8.87
CA ILE A 247 23.85 -9.54 -8.15
C ILE A 247 25.15 -9.14 -8.83
N THR A 248 26.13 -8.67 -8.06
CA THR A 248 27.50 -8.54 -8.57
C THR A 248 28.01 -9.93 -8.95
N GLU A 249 27.80 -10.35 -10.19
CA GLU A 249 28.56 -11.43 -10.79
C GLU A 249 30.03 -11.02 -10.80
N LEU A 250 30.91 -11.90 -10.33
CA LEU A 250 32.34 -11.78 -10.57
C LEU A 250 32.47 -11.63 -12.09
N ILE A 251 33.01 -10.50 -12.58
CA ILE A 251 33.39 -10.44 -13.99
C ILE A 251 34.35 -11.59 -14.19
N THR A 252 33.93 -12.63 -14.91
CA THR A 252 34.80 -13.77 -15.14
C THR A 252 36.05 -13.23 -15.80
N THR A 253 37.19 -13.63 -15.27
CA THR A 253 38.49 -13.21 -15.78
C THR A 253 38.56 -13.48 -17.29
N GLU A 254 37.91 -14.53 -17.78
CA GLU A 254 37.66 -14.82 -19.19
C GLU A 254 36.98 -13.69 -19.99
N ARG A 255 35.99 -13.00 -19.43
CA ARG A 255 35.28 -11.90 -20.09
C ARG A 255 36.15 -10.64 -20.17
N LEU A 256 37.01 -10.43 -19.18
CA LEU A 256 37.96 -9.31 -19.16
C LEU A 256 39.15 -9.60 -20.09
N VAL A 257 39.68 -10.82 -20.04
CA VAL A 257 40.73 -11.35 -20.92
C VAL A 257 40.28 -11.35 -22.38
N SER A 258 39.09 -11.85 -22.71
CA SER A 258 38.59 -11.86 -24.10
C SER A 258 38.47 -10.45 -24.69
N VAL A 259 38.01 -9.46 -23.92
CA VAL A 259 37.95 -8.06 -24.36
C VAL A 259 39.36 -7.50 -24.63
N LEU A 260 40.34 -7.84 -23.79
CA LEU A 260 41.73 -7.43 -23.96
C LEU A 260 42.40 -8.14 -25.15
N GLU A 261 42.17 -9.45 -25.31
CA GLU A 261 42.70 -10.26 -26.42
C GLU A 261 42.16 -9.79 -27.77
N ILE A 262 40.86 -9.45 -27.85
CA ILE A 262 40.28 -8.83 -29.05
C ILE A 262 41.02 -7.52 -29.38
N ARG A 263 41.25 -6.65 -28.40
CA ARG A 263 41.94 -5.37 -28.65
C ARG A 263 43.39 -5.54 -29.13
N ILE A 264 44.12 -6.51 -28.59
CA ILE A 264 45.51 -6.82 -28.94
C ILE A 264 45.56 -7.44 -30.34
N ASN A 265 44.74 -8.45 -30.60
CA ASN A 265 44.74 -9.20 -31.86
C ASN A 265 44.25 -8.36 -33.06
N PHE A 266 43.34 -7.40 -32.85
CA PHE A 266 42.89 -6.50 -33.91
C PHE A 266 43.87 -5.36 -34.25
N GLY A 267 45.07 -5.32 -33.66
CA GLY A 267 46.15 -4.40 -34.05
C GLY A 267 45.87 -2.92 -33.79
N ILE A 268 44.85 -2.60 -32.97
CA ILE A 268 44.44 -1.23 -32.65
C ILE A 268 45.46 -0.55 -31.71
N SER A 269 46.42 -1.30 -31.15
CA SER A 269 47.48 -0.75 -30.31
C SER A 269 48.81 -1.49 -30.49
N LYS A 270 49.90 -0.75 -30.76
CA LYS A 270 51.29 -1.23 -30.79
C LYS A 270 52.05 -1.01 -29.47
N SER A 271 51.35 -0.67 -28.39
CA SER A 271 52.01 -0.34 -27.11
C SER A 271 52.29 -1.59 -26.28
N PRO A 272 53.53 -1.79 -25.78
CA PRO A 272 53.92 -2.97 -24.99
C PRO A 272 53.14 -3.12 -23.67
N ILE A 273 52.58 -2.02 -23.15
CA ILE A 273 51.73 -2.02 -21.95
C ILE A 273 50.50 -2.95 -22.08
N TRP A 274 50.02 -3.22 -23.29
CA TRP A 274 48.85 -4.09 -23.46
C TRP A 274 49.12 -5.57 -23.21
N GLU A 275 50.34 -6.04 -23.47
CA GLU A 275 50.74 -7.40 -23.13
C GLU A 275 50.82 -7.56 -21.60
N ASP A 276 51.35 -6.55 -20.91
CA ASP A 276 51.41 -6.50 -19.43
C ASP A 276 50.01 -6.43 -18.80
N ILE A 277 49.09 -5.65 -19.38
CA ILE A 277 47.67 -5.58 -18.94
C ILE A 277 46.97 -6.92 -19.17
N LEU A 278 47.23 -7.59 -20.29
CA LEU A 278 46.67 -8.91 -20.57
C LEU A 278 47.21 -9.96 -19.59
N GLU A 279 48.50 -9.93 -19.27
CA GLU A 279 49.11 -10.84 -18.30
C GLU A 279 48.58 -10.59 -16.88
N ALA A 280 48.44 -9.33 -16.48
CA ALA A 280 47.80 -8.93 -15.22
C ALA A 280 46.35 -9.43 -15.14
N ALA A 281 45.57 -9.25 -16.21
CA ALA A 281 44.21 -9.77 -16.27
C ALA A 281 44.17 -11.30 -16.14
N LYS A 282 45.09 -12.04 -16.79
CA LYS A 282 45.17 -13.51 -16.66
C LYS A 282 45.49 -13.96 -15.22
N LYS A 283 46.30 -13.19 -14.47
CA LYS A 283 46.63 -13.47 -13.06
C LYS A 283 45.47 -13.28 -12.08
N LEU A 284 44.43 -12.54 -12.47
CA LEU A 284 43.17 -12.43 -11.73
C LEU A 284 42.23 -13.64 -11.97
N SER A 285 42.63 -14.63 -12.77
CA SER A 285 41.92 -15.91 -12.90
C SER A 285 42.26 -16.79 -11.69
N PRO A 286 41.26 -17.39 -11.02
CA PRO A 286 41.55 -18.53 -10.15
C PRO A 286 42.19 -19.68 -10.94
#